data_AF-A0A1S4F4E9-F1
#
_entry.id   AF-A0A1S4F4E9-F1
#
_cell.length_a   1.000
_cell.length_b   1.000
_cell.length_c   1.000
_cell.angle_alpha   90.00
_cell.angle_beta   90.00
_cell.angle_gamma   90.00
#
_symmetry.space_group_name_H-M   'P 1'
#
loop_
_entity.id
_entity.type
_entity.pdbx_description
1 polymer ?
#
loop_
_entity_poly.entity_id
_entity_poly.type
_entity_poly.pdbx_seq_one_letter_code
_entity_poly.pdbx_strand_id
1 'polypeptide(L)'
;MINPARFDLVLIVLGCLSFLRLNQATFFDTPGVYCGVQPIGPEELAEKEIDALPGEWPWHAAIYQIRSEGAVYVCGGTMIDERFVVTAAQCVCDRASGATLNNETILVRMGVLNLAAPFQLMSQQYLVADVFIHPNFTVDDFRADIAVLKLSMVVRFSDYIHPVCVDQKGDLHVARGTIVGWGSTNVISDLSDVQLPLYSGVICGTAQEESTFCAGYANFTSVCYGDIGGGIFTKIAHAWHLLGILSMDKNKSVDNENCRIDGFATFTKVYNFLPWIEKVTKLELLETSDEHKFVIPTGVPAKKCVLTDPQNSTSNSSHLPQDCGRYVINRILHGQRTELFEFPWMAIVRYLVAPIHELENLCTGSLISNRYVLTAAHCVRASKKPYQVRLGEHTMDQERDCHRNDDQECAPPVRDYGIECIAQHRGYNRRLQQDNIALIRLDQDVTFEDHIQPICLPTSSYLKTLQIPQYIVTGWGDTETGHKSMTLLKTSVKPANRSECQEWMTIRGLKLTEDQLCVGERDGADNCKGDGGAPLGYSAEYNRGMRFVQFGIVSFGSGCGVVPSVYTRVASYMDWITATISSLDSD
;
A
#
# COMPACT_ATOMS: atom_id res chain seq x y z
N MET A 1 -23.31 5.59 69.92
CA MET A 1 -24.65 4.96 69.77
C MET A 1 -25.07 5.19 68.32
N ILE A 2 -24.65 4.34 67.38
CA ILE A 2 -25.37 3.17 66.79
C ILE A 2 -26.72 3.56 66.15
N ASN A 3 -26.69 3.73 64.81
CA ASN A 3 -27.55 3.25 63.68
C ASN A 3 -28.94 2.59 63.98
N PRO A 4 -29.86 2.29 63.00
CA PRO A 4 -29.81 2.45 61.52
C PRO A 4 -31.15 2.73 60.74
N ALA A 5 -31.00 3.07 59.45
CA ALA A 5 -31.67 2.59 58.21
C ALA A 5 -33.21 2.48 57.98
N ARG A 6 -33.61 2.96 56.77
CA ARG A 6 -34.24 2.24 55.62
C ARG A 6 -35.75 2.38 55.27
N PHE A 7 -35.97 2.56 53.95
CA PHE A 7 -37.04 2.10 53.05
C PHE A 7 -38.27 2.97 52.67
N ASP A 8 -38.21 3.49 51.42
CA ASP A 8 -39.16 3.45 50.27
C ASP A 8 -40.70 3.48 50.44
N LEU A 9 -41.37 4.35 49.67
CA LEU A 9 -42.47 3.95 48.74
C LEU A 9 -42.81 5.00 47.66
N VAL A 10 -43.16 4.48 46.47
CA VAL A 10 -43.42 5.08 45.15
C VAL A 10 -44.93 5.22 44.87
N LEU A 11 -45.37 6.19 44.03
CA LEU A 11 -46.43 6.13 42.96
C LEU A 11 -46.85 7.56 42.52
N ILE A 12 -46.46 8.13 41.36
CA ILE A 12 -46.88 7.96 39.92
C ILE A 12 -48.14 8.76 39.51
N VAL A 13 -48.08 9.36 38.29
CA VAL A 13 -49.10 9.87 37.32
C VAL A 13 -49.06 11.39 37.09
N LEU A 14 -48.97 11.99 35.89
CA LEU A 14 -48.54 11.65 34.52
C LEU A 14 -48.59 12.96 33.69
N GLY A 15 -47.70 13.12 32.70
CA GLY A 15 -48.02 13.76 31.42
C GLY A 15 -47.37 15.11 31.09
N CYS A 16 -46.22 15.08 30.41
CA CYS A 16 -46.11 15.58 29.02
C CYS A 16 -44.80 15.10 28.36
N LEU A 17 -44.94 14.46 27.20
CA LEU A 17 -43.89 13.85 26.38
C LEU A 17 -43.25 14.89 25.45
N SER A 18 -41.92 14.95 25.42
CA SER A 18 -41.14 15.21 24.20
C SER A 18 -39.72 14.68 24.38
N PHE A 19 -39.34 13.79 23.48
CA PHE A 19 -38.12 13.00 23.43
C PHE A 19 -36.83 13.84 23.46
N LEU A 20 -35.97 13.61 24.45
CA LEU A 20 -34.53 13.87 24.34
C LEU A 20 -33.85 12.55 23.93
N ARG A 21 -33.62 12.38 22.63
CA ARG A 21 -32.59 11.45 22.15
C ARG A 21 -31.23 12.11 22.44
N LEU A 22 -30.49 11.57 23.39
CA LEU A 22 -29.04 11.70 23.41
C LEU A 22 -28.49 10.89 22.23
N ASN A 23 -28.31 11.54 21.08
CA ASN A 23 -27.42 11.02 20.05
C ASN A 23 -25.98 11.17 20.59
N GLN A 24 -25.40 10.07 21.05
CA GLN A 24 -23.95 9.90 20.98
C GLN A 24 -23.61 9.84 19.48
N ALA A 25 -23.02 10.92 18.97
CA ALA A 25 -22.39 10.87 17.66
C ALA A 25 -21.11 10.04 17.80
N THR A 26 -21.17 8.81 17.31
CA THR A 26 -20.03 7.98 16.96
C THR A 26 -19.20 8.73 15.91
N PHE A 27 -18.04 9.26 16.30
CA PHE A 27 -17.00 9.62 15.36
C PHE A 27 -16.24 8.33 15.01
N PHE A 28 -16.61 7.71 13.88
CA PHE A 28 -15.72 6.80 13.17
C PHE A 28 -14.74 7.68 12.39
N ASP A 29 -13.49 7.71 12.82
CA ASP A 29 -12.41 8.42 12.12
C ASP A 29 -11.92 7.49 10.99
N THR A 30 -12.21 7.84 9.74
CA THR A 30 -11.72 7.14 8.55
C THR A 30 -10.23 7.43 8.36
N PRO A 31 -9.37 6.43 8.07
CA PRO A 31 -7.95 6.67 7.74
C PRO A 31 -7.84 7.63 6.55
N GLY A 32 -7.06 8.71 6.69
CA GLY A 32 -7.01 9.79 5.72
C GLY A 32 -6.28 9.41 4.43
N VAL A 33 -6.93 9.62 3.29
CA VAL A 33 -6.29 9.60 1.96
C VAL A 33 -5.49 10.89 1.80
N TYR A 34 -4.17 10.77 1.54
CA TYR A 34 -3.29 11.93 1.38
C TYR A 34 -3.03 12.27 -0.08
N CYS A 35 -3.24 13.53 -0.45
CA CYS A 35 -2.95 13.99 -1.80
C CYS A 35 -1.44 13.94 -2.14
N GLY A 36 -1.12 13.92 -3.44
CA GLY A 36 0.20 14.26 -3.94
C GLY A 36 1.25 13.17 -3.80
N VAL A 37 0.87 11.91 -3.61
CA VAL A 37 1.88 10.87 -3.49
C VAL A 37 1.71 9.80 -4.55
N GLN A 38 2.85 9.40 -5.10
CA GLN A 38 3.00 8.28 -6.02
C GLN A 38 3.14 7.02 -5.17
N PRO A 39 2.15 6.10 -5.19
CA PRO A 39 2.23 4.86 -4.43
C PRO A 39 3.40 3.96 -4.89
N ILE A 40 3.74 4.04 -6.18
CA ILE A 40 4.93 3.40 -6.77
C ILE A 40 6.08 4.39 -6.72
N GLY A 41 7.12 4.08 -5.94
CA GLY A 41 8.22 5.01 -5.65
C GLY A 41 9.30 5.08 -6.74
N PRO A 42 10.08 6.18 -6.81
CA PRO A 42 11.11 6.38 -7.85
C PRO A 42 12.30 5.41 -7.80
N GLU A 43 12.52 4.64 -6.73
CA GLU A 43 13.52 3.55 -6.70
C GLU A 43 13.07 2.28 -7.46
N GLU A 44 11.77 2.11 -7.72
CA GLU A 44 11.22 1.03 -8.55
C GLU A 44 11.21 1.40 -10.04
N LEU A 45 11.39 2.68 -10.38
CA LEU A 45 11.33 3.25 -11.73
C LEU A 45 12.70 3.21 -12.46
N ALA A 46 13.60 2.30 -12.07
CA ALA A 46 14.98 2.26 -12.53
C ALA A 46 15.15 1.53 -13.88
N GLU A 47 14.54 2.07 -14.93
CA GLU A 47 14.90 1.91 -16.35
C GLU A 47 14.15 3.03 -17.11
N LYS A 48 14.69 4.26 -17.12
CA LYS A 48 14.00 5.37 -17.80
C LYS A 48 14.26 5.30 -19.32
N GLU A 49 13.31 4.72 -20.04
CA GLU A 49 13.03 5.10 -21.43
C GLU A 49 12.23 6.43 -21.44
N ILE A 50 11.98 7.02 -22.62
CA ILE A 50 11.39 8.37 -22.77
C ILE A 50 9.95 8.44 -22.24
N ASP A 51 9.29 7.29 -22.05
CA ASP A 51 7.90 7.16 -21.63
C ASP A 51 7.74 6.97 -20.11
N ALA A 52 6.59 7.38 -19.58
CA ALA A 52 6.25 7.23 -18.17
C ALA A 52 5.92 5.76 -17.84
N LEU A 53 6.14 5.38 -16.59
CA LEU A 53 5.90 4.03 -16.10
C LEU A 53 4.50 3.88 -15.48
N PRO A 54 3.95 2.65 -15.42
CA PRO A 54 2.67 2.40 -14.75
C PRO A 54 2.65 2.96 -13.33
N GLY A 55 1.67 3.81 -13.01
CA GLY A 55 1.45 4.38 -11.67
C GLY A 55 2.42 5.50 -11.27
N GLU A 56 3.28 5.94 -12.19
CA GLU A 56 4.14 7.10 -11.97
C GLU A 56 3.32 8.40 -11.84
N TRP A 57 2.18 8.51 -12.54
CA TRP A 57 1.30 9.69 -12.50
C TRP A 57 -0.14 9.30 -12.17
N PRO A 58 -0.41 8.85 -10.93
CA PRO A 58 -1.66 8.18 -10.58
C PRO A 58 -2.87 9.13 -10.50
N TRP A 59 -2.63 10.44 -10.50
CA TRP A 59 -3.67 11.47 -10.58
C TRP A 59 -4.02 11.86 -12.01
N HIS A 60 -3.26 11.41 -13.01
CA HIS A 60 -3.53 11.81 -14.38
C HIS A 60 -4.76 11.07 -14.93
N ALA A 61 -5.67 11.84 -15.54
CA ALA A 61 -6.94 11.35 -16.04
C ALA A 61 -7.05 11.60 -17.55
N ALA A 62 -7.58 10.62 -18.28
CA ALA A 62 -7.92 10.74 -19.68
C ALA A 62 -9.41 11.06 -19.83
N ILE A 63 -9.73 12.15 -20.53
CA ILE A 63 -11.09 12.60 -20.79
C ILE A 63 -11.47 12.25 -22.22
N TYR A 64 -12.60 11.55 -22.36
CA TYR A 64 -13.15 11.11 -23.62
C TYR A 64 -14.52 11.74 -23.86
N GLN A 65 -14.81 12.06 -25.12
CA GLN A 65 -16.14 12.44 -25.57
C GLN A 65 -16.82 11.24 -26.25
N ILE A 66 -18.00 10.88 -25.76
CA ILE A 66 -18.82 9.80 -26.34
C ILE A 66 -19.56 10.35 -27.56
N ARG A 67 -19.32 9.74 -28.71
CA ARG A 67 -19.97 10.03 -29.99
C ARG A 67 -20.66 8.76 -30.52
N SER A 68 -21.43 8.89 -31.60
CA SER A 68 -22.10 7.76 -32.25
C SER A 68 -21.16 6.63 -32.67
N GLU A 69 -19.89 6.95 -32.95
CA GLU A 69 -18.87 6.00 -33.40
C GLU A 69 -18.02 5.42 -32.26
N GLY A 70 -18.24 5.87 -31.02
CA GLY A 70 -17.47 5.46 -29.84
C GLY A 70 -16.93 6.62 -29.01
N ALA A 71 -16.16 6.31 -27.98
CA ALA A 71 -15.52 7.30 -27.11
C ALA A 71 -14.19 7.74 -27.71
N VAL A 72 -14.02 9.05 -27.94
CA VAL A 72 -12.81 9.64 -28.53
C VAL A 72 -12.07 10.43 -27.46
N TYR A 73 -10.76 10.16 -27.31
CA TYR A 73 -9.91 10.92 -26.39
C TYR A 73 -9.83 12.38 -26.83
N VAL A 74 -10.04 13.32 -25.90
CA VAL A 74 -10.06 14.76 -26.21
C VAL A 74 -9.07 15.56 -25.39
N CYS A 75 -8.89 15.24 -24.11
CA CYS A 75 -8.09 16.04 -23.18
C CYS A 75 -7.56 15.21 -22.01
N GLY A 76 -6.51 15.74 -21.38
CA GLY A 76 -6.07 15.33 -20.06
C GLY A 76 -6.92 15.96 -18.95
N GLY A 77 -6.75 15.44 -17.75
CA GLY A 77 -7.33 15.93 -16.52
C GLY A 77 -6.48 15.52 -15.33
N THR A 78 -6.80 16.06 -14.17
CA THR A 78 -6.07 15.80 -12.92
C THR A 78 -7.04 15.53 -11.78
N MET A 79 -6.94 14.36 -11.16
CA MET A 79 -7.73 14.00 -9.99
C MET A 79 -7.18 14.69 -8.74
N ILE A 80 -8.05 15.43 -8.04
CA ILE A 80 -7.71 16.17 -6.81
C ILE A 80 -8.36 15.57 -5.56
N ASP A 81 -9.33 14.66 -5.73
CA ASP A 81 -10.06 13.95 -4.68
C ASP A 81 -10.76 12.69 -5.25
N GLU A 82 -11.36 11.84 -4.41
CA GLU A 82 -12.13 10.65 -4.81
C GLU A 82 -13.31 10.92 -5.75
N ARG A 83 -13.74 12.18 -5.91
CA ARG A 83 -14.89 12.54 -6.76
C ARG A 83 -14.62 13.60 -7.80
N PHE A 84 -13.47 14.27 -7.77
CA PHE A 84 -13.27 15.50 -8.53
C PHE A 84 -12.02 15.45 -9.40
N VAL A 85 -12.21 15.76 -10.68
CA VAL A 85 -11.15 15.92 -11.67
C VAL A 85 -11.17 17.34 -12.18
N VAL A 86 -10.02 18.00 -12.21
CA VAL A 86 -9.85 19.34 -12.77
C VAL A 86 -9.25 19.23 -14.17
N THR A 87 -9.73 20.04 -15.10
CA THR A 87 -9.27 20.09 -16.49
C THR A 87 -9.45 21.51 -17.04
N ALA A 88 -9.14 21.73 -18.32
CA ALA A 88 -9.39 23.00 -19.00
C ALA A 88 -10.86 23.12 -19.40
N ALA A 89 -11.44 24.32 -19.32
CA ALA A 89 -12.84 24.55 -19.71
C ALA A 89 -13.09 24.27 -21.19
N GLN A 90 -12.11 24.57 -22.05
CA GLN A 90 -12.14 24.26 -23.48
C GLN A 90 -12.23 22.76 -23.82
N CYS A 91 -12.02 21.87 -22.85
CA CYS A 91 -12.18 20.43 -22.99
C CYS A 91 -13.64 19.97 -22.81
N VAL A 92 -14.46 20.80 -22.16
CA VAL A 92 -15.83 20.44 -21.76
C VAL A 92 -16.86 21.48 -22.16
N CYS A 93 -16.51 22.34 -23.12
CA CYS A 93 -17.43 23.23 -23.80
C CYS A 93 -17.36 23.05 -25.32
N ASP A 94 -18.44 23.45 -26.01
CA ASP A 94 -18.41 23.67 -27.44
C ASP A 94 -17.55 24.89 -27.76
N ARG A 95 -16.55 24.73 -28.64
CA ARG A 95 -15.54 25.78 -28.91
C ARG A 95 -16.08 26.95 -29.72
N ALA A 96 -17.23 26.80 -30.38
CA ALA A 96 -17.83 27.86 -31.18
C ALA A 96 -18.79 28.72 -30.34
N SER A 97 -19.60 28.08 -29.49
CA SER A 97 -20.64 28.74 -28.70
C SER A 97 -20.27 28.97 -27.24
N GLY A 98 -19.25 28.28 -26.72
CA GLY A 98 -18.89 28.27 -25.29
C GLY A 98 -19.89 27.50 -24.42
N ALA A 99 -20.90 26.85 -25.01
CA ALA A 99 -21.90 26.09 -24.26
C ALA A 99 -21.28 24.85 -23.61
N THR A 100 -21.62 24.56 -22.36
CA THR A 100 -21.16 23.37 -21.64
C THR A 100 -21.63 22.10 -22.35
N LEU A 101 -20.74 21.10 -22.47
CA LEU A 101 -21.09 19.80 -23.02
C LEU A 101 -22.03 19.05 -22.06
N ASN A 102 -22.86 18.16 -22.62
CA ASN A 102 -23.69 17.27 -21.81
C ASN A 102 -22.79 16.32 -20.99
N ASN A 103 -22.98 16.28 -19.68
CA ASN A 103 -22.24 15.42 -18.74
C ASN A 103 -22.29 13.93 -19.12
N GLU A 104 -23.41 13.44 -19.65
CA GLU A 104 -23.58 12.05 -20.12
C GLU A 104 -22.70 11.70 -21.33
N THR A 105 -22.18 12.72 -22.03
CA THR A 105 -21.28 12.53 -23.19
C THR A 105 -19.80 12.56 -22.80
N ILE A 106 -19.48 12.64 -21.51
CA ILE A 106 -18.11 12.71 -21.01
C ILE A 106 -17.78 11.45 -20.21
N LEU A 107 -16.70 10.79 -20.60
CA LEU A 107 -16.14 9.63 -19.90
C LEU A 107 -14.73 9.96 -19.41
N VAL A 108 -14.46 9.69 -18.14
CA VAL A 108 -13.15 9.86 -17.53
C VAL A 108 -12.54 8.48 -17.26
N ARG A 109 -11.31 8.25 -17.74
CA ARG A 109 -10.52 7.06 -17.43
C ARG A 109 -9.29 7.44 -16.61
N MET A 110 -8.97 6.68 -15.59
CA MET A 110 -7.80 6.88 -14.71
C MET A 110 -6.99 5.58 -14.62
N GLY A 111 -5.71 5.67 -14.26
CA GLY A 111 -4.80 4.52 -14.24
C GLY A 111 -4.53 3.95 -15.64
N VAL A 112 -4.64 4.79 -16.67
CA VAL A 112 -4.36 4.43 -18.06
C VAL A 112 -2.90 4.74 -18.37
N LEU A 113 -2.18 3.80 -18.95
CA LEU A 113 -0.85 4.05 -19.50
C LEU A 113 -0.89 4.25 -21.02
N ASN A 114 -1.47 3.30 -21.75
CA ASN A 114 -1.55 3.31 -23.21
C ASN A 114 -2.98 3.61 -23.71
N LEU A 115 -3.20 4.68 -24.48
CA LEU A 115 -4.55 5.03 -24.96
C LEU A 115 -5.13 4.04 -26.00
N ALA A 116 -4.29 3.26 -26.69
CA ALA A 116 -4.73 2.27 -27.69
C ALA A 116 -5.22 0.97 -27.06
N ALA A 117 -4.81 0.69 -25.81
CA ALA A 117 -5.17 -0.55 -25.13
C ALA A 117 -6.64 -0.49 -24.66
N PRO A 118 -7.54 -1.34 -25.22
CA PRO A 118 -8.96 -1.30 -24.89
C PRO A 118 -9.24 -1.78 -23.46
N PHE A 119 -8.33 -2.56 -22.86
CA PHE A 119 -8.45 -3.06 -21.49
C PHE A 119 -7.10 -3.00 -20.78
N GLN A 120 -7.06 -2.33 -19.62
CA GLN A 120 -5.93 -2.31 -18.70
C GLN A 120 -6.47 -2.62 -17.30
N LEU A 121 -5.98 -3.71 -16.71
CA LEU A 121 -6.40 -4.23 -15.38
C LEU A 121 -6.32 -3.18 -14.27
N MET A 122 -5.45 -2.19 -14.44
CA MET A 122 -5.17 -1.13 -13.46
C MET A 122 -6.03 0.13 -13.67
N SER A 123 -6.77 0.20 -14.78
CA SER A 123 -7.54 1.38 -15.15
C SER A 123 -8.98 1.32 -14.66
N GLN A 124 -9.53 2.47 -14.27
CA GLN A 124 -10.93 2.62 -13.88
C GLN A 124 -11.60 3.68 -14.76
N GLN A 125 -12.90 3.53 -14.99
CA GLN A 125 -13.68 4.40 -15.87
C GLN A 125 -14.94 4.91 -15.19
N TYR A 126 -15.24 6.19 -15.38
CA TYR A 126 -16.30 6.90 -14.68
C TYR A 126 -17.04 7.85 -15.62
N LEU A 127 -18.36 7.86 -15.51
CA LEU A 127 -19.19 8.90 -16.12
C LEU A 127 -19.14 10.16 -15.26
N VAL A 128 -19.47 11.29 -15.88
CA VAL A 128 -19.53 12.59 -15.20
C VAL A 128 -20.96 12.87 -14.73
N ALA A 129 -21.12 13.18 -13.44
CA ALA A 129 -22.38 13.60 -12.85
C ALA A 129 -22.64 15.09 -13.06
N ASP A 130 -21.64 15.95 -12.94
CA ASP A 130 -21.79 17.40 -13.13
C ASP A 130 -20.51 18.00 -13.75
N VAL A 131 -20.69 19.05 -14.56
CA VAL A 131 -19.61 19.83 -15.17
C VAL A 131 -19.69 21.28 -14.66
N PHE A 132 -18.62 21.76 -14.05
CA PHE A 132 -18.50 23.14 -13.56
C PHE A 132 -17.45 23.88 -14.37
N ILE A 133 -17.89 24.75 -15.28
CA ILE A 133 -17.00 25.69 -15.98
C ILE A 133 -16.90 26.98 -15.14
N HIS A 134 -15.69 27.52 -15.02
CA HIS A 134 -15.51 28.79 -14.31
C HIS A 134 -16.31 29.91 -15.00
N PRO A 135 -17.07 30.75 -14.26
CA PRO A 135 -17.99 31.72 -14.86
C PRO A 135 -17.31 32.82 -15.68
N ASN A 136 -16.03 33.09 -15.42
CA ASN A 136 -15.23 34.05 -16.20
C ASN A 136 -14.58 33.42 -17.44
N PHE A 137 -14.92 32.17 -17.77
CA PHE A 137 -14.41 31.52 -18.95
C PHE A 137 -14.96 32.15 -20.24
N THR A 138 -14.07 32.44 -21.17
CA THR A 138 -14.39 33.00 -22.48
C THR A 138 -13.66 32.23 -23.57
N VAL A 139 -14.42 31.74 -24.56
CA VAL A 139 -13.84 31.06 -25.73
C VAL A 139 -13.02 32.00 -26.61
N ASP A 140 -13.11 33.32 -26.40
CA ASP A 140 -12.43 34.34 -27.20
C ASP A 140 -10.95 34.52 -26.88
N ASP A 141 -10.56 34.46 -25.61
CA ASP A 141 -9.19 34.65 -25.13
C ASP A 141 -8.76 33.55 -24.15
N PHE A 142 -9.57 32.49 -23.98
CA PHE A 142 -9.37 31.39 -23.04
C PHE A 142 -9.06 31.88 -21.62
N ARG A 143 -9.68 32.99 -21.22
CA ARG A 143 -9.59 33.46 -19.83
C ARG A 143 -10.17 32.45 -18.89
N ALA A 144 -9.55 32.28 -17.72
CA ALA A 144 -10.05 31.36 -16.69
C ALA A 144 -10.39 29.98 -17.27
N ASP A 145 -9.51 29.46 -18.13
CA ASP A 145 -9.68 28.16 -18.79
C ASP A 145 -9.45 27.02 -17.78
N ILE A 146 -10.46 26.80 -16.95
CA ILE A 146 -10.51 25.79 -15.90
C ILE A 146 -11.95 25.29 -15.73
N ALA A 147 -12.08 23.98 -15.59
CA ALA A 147 -13.32 23.30 -15.26
C ALA A 147 -13.09 22.20 -14.22
N VAL A 148 -14.13 21.91 -13.44
CA VAL A 148 -14.18 20.79 -12.49
C VAL A 148 -15.25 19.81 -12.93
N LEU A 149 -14.89 18.53 -12.99
CA LEU A 149 -15.79 17.41 -13.26
C LEU A 149 -16.06 16.67 -11.98
N LYS A 150 -17.34 16.48 -11.66
CA LYS A 150 -17.78 15.61 -10.57
C LYS A 150 -18.12 14.25 -11.13
N LEU A 151 -17.47 13.21 -10.64
CA LEU A 151 -17.68 11.84 -11.08
C LEU A 151 -19.01 11.30 -10.52
N SER A 152 -19.65 10.39 -11.27
CA SER A 152 -20.92 9.78 -10.86
C SER A 152 -20.79 8.80 -9.70
N MET A 153 -19.59 8.28 -9.46
CA MET A 153 -19.24 7.41 -8.34
C MET A 153 -17.91 7.84 -7.73
N VAL A 154 -17.66 7.40 -6.50
CA VAL A 154 -16.34 7.51 -5.88
C VAL A 154 -15.32 6.66 -6.60
N VAL A 155 -14.12 7.20 -6.71
CA VAL A 155 -12.96 6.50 -7.21
C VAL A 155 -12.45 5.53 -6.14
N ARG A 156 -11.99 4.34 -6.56
CA ARG A 156 -11.26 3.44 -5.66
C ARG A 156 -9.77 3.71 -5.82
N PHE A 157 -9.10 4.18 -4.78
CA PHE A 157 -7.67 4.42 -4.86
C PHE A 157 -6.89 3.11 -5.00
N SER A 158 -5.76 3.19 -5.68
CA SER A 158 -4.85 2.08 -5.95
C SER A 158 -3.45 2.61 -6.24
N ASP A 159 -2.50 1.71 -6.50
CA ASP A 159 -1.14 2.09 -6.91
C ASP A 159 -1.09 2.95 -8.17
N TYR A 160 -2.16 2.93 -8.97
CA TYR A 160 -2.26 3.57 -10.28
C TYR A 160 -3.26 4.74 -10.30
N ILE A 161 -4.04 4.91 -9.23
CA ILE A 161 -5.10 5.92 -9.13
C ILE A 161 -5.07 6.54 -7.73
N HIS A 162 -4.58 7.78 -7.64
CA HIS A 162 -4.36 8.49 -6.38
C HIS A 162 -4.42 10.01 -6.60
N PRO A 163 -5.04 10.82 -5.71
CA PRO A 163 -5.20 12.25 -5.95
C PRO A 163 -3.89 13.01 -5.78
N VAL A 164 -3.74 14.12 -6.50
CA VAL A 164 -2.63 15.07 -6.33
C VAL A 164 -2.99 16.16 -5.33
N CYS A 165 -2.01 16.74 -4.65
CA CYS A 165 -2.27 17.96 -3.87
C CYS A 165 -2.48 19.14 -4.80
N VAL A 166 -3.21 20.15 -4.34
CA VAL A 166 -3.30 21.43 -5.05
C VAL A 166 -2.36 22.43 -4.40
N ASP A 167 -1.63 23.20 -5.19
CA ASP A 167 -0.77 24.25 -4.63
C ASP A 167 -1.60 25.39 -4.05
N GLN A 168 -1.30 25.72 -2.78
CA GLN A 168 -1.94 26.77 -2.00
C GLN A 168 -1.03 27.97 -1.76
N LYS A 169 0.20 27.97 -2.27
CA LYS A 169 1.13 29.08 -2.05
C LYS A 169 1.08 30.07 -3.20
N GLY A 170 0.80 29.63 -4.42
CA GLY A 170 0.60 30.50 -5.58
C GLY A 170 1.87 31.20 -6.07
N ASP A 171 2.92 31.27 -5.28
CA ASP A 171 4.20 31.76 -5.72
C ASP A 171 4.93 30.69 -6.52
N LEU A 172 5.42 31.05 -7.71
CA LEU A 172 6.32 30.23 -8.52
C LEU A 172 7.73 30.21 -7.87
N HIS A 173 7.84 29.81 -6.60
CA HIS A 173 9.11 29.60 -5.88
C HIS A 173 9.92 28.43 -6.43
N VAL A 174 9.39 27.75 -7.44
CA VAL A 174 9.92 26.51 -7.99
C VAL A 174 10.43 26.76 -9.39
N ALA A 175 11.70 26.40 -9.64
CA ALA A 175 12.35 26.66 -10.93
C ALA A 175 11.84 25.76 -12.07
N ARG A 176 11.19 24.64 -11.77
CA ARG A 176 10.79 23.60 -12.73
C ARG A 176 9.48 22.92 -12.35
N GLY A 177 8.71 22.54 -13.37
CA GLY A 177 7.52 21.69 -13.24
C GLY A 177 7.56 20.53 -14.23
N THR A 178 6.87 19.45 -13.91
CA THR A 178 6.74 18.26 -14.76
C THR A 178 5.35 18.20 -15.36
N ILE A 179 5.29 18.15 -16.68
CA ILE A 179 4.06 18.01 -17.46
C ILE A 179 3.89 16.55 -17.81
N VAL A 180 2.65 16.10 -17.80
CA VAL A 180 2.29 14.69 -18.01
C VAL A 180 1.15 14.65 -19.02
N GLY A 181 1.25 13.75 -20.01
CA GLY A 181 0.19 13.58 -21.00
C GLY A 181 0.56 12.62 -22.12
N TRP A 182 -0.34 12.53 -23.09
CA TRP A 182 -0.29 11.62 -24.24
C TRP A 182 -0.10 12.37 -25.57
N GLY A 183 0.61 13.50 -25.58
CA GLY A 183 0.82 14.40 -26.72
C GLY A 183 0.69 13.74 -28.10
N SER A 184 -0.29 14.19 -28.87
CA SER A 184 -0.71 13.56 -30.13
C SER A 184 0.21 13.95 -31.29
N THR A 185 1.08 13.03 -31.70
CA THR A 185 1.75 13.05 -33.01
C THR A 185 1.33 11.84 -33.83
N ASN A 186 0.07 11.77 -34.28
CA ASN A 186 -0.47 10.79 -35.25
C ASN A 186 -0.20 9.28 -34.98
N VAL A 187 0.31 8.93 -33.81
CA VAL A 187 0.56 7.56 -33.34
C VAL A 187 0.07 7.54 -31.89
N ILE A 188 -0.80 6.61 -31.57
CA ILE A 188 -1.39 6.47 -30.24
C ILE A 188 -0.25 6.19 -29.26
N SER A 189 -0.06 7.08 -28.30
CA SER A 189 1.12 7.20 -27.44
C SER A 189 0.89 6.57 -26.07
N ASP A 190 1.97 6.03 -25.49
CA ASP A 190 2.08 5.78 -24.06
C ASP A 190 2.13 7.12 -23.30
N LEU A 191 1.76 7.10 -22.03
CA LEU A 191 1.85 8.30 -21.19
C LEU A 191 3.33 8.70 -21.08
N SER A 192 3.64 9.98 -21.21
CA SER A 192 5.01 10.48 -21.06
C SER A 192 5.05 11.68 -20.11
N ASP A 193 6.24 11.98 -19.60
CA ASP A 193 6.49 13.12 -18.72
C ASP A 193 7.66 13.97 -19.21
N VAL A 194 7.57 15.29 -19.01
CA VAL A 194 8.67 16.21 -19.33
C VAL A 194 8.82 17.31 -18.28
N GLN A 195 10.05 17.51 -17.81
CA GLN A 195 10.36 18.56 -16.86
C GLN A 195 10.82 19.85 -17.56
N LEU A 196 10.08 20.94 -17.37
CA LEU A 196 10.30 22.24 -18.01
C LEU A 196 10.55 23.35 -16.97
N PRO A 197 11.37 24.36 -17.30
CA PRO A 197 11.54 25.54 -16.47
C PRO A 197 10.27 26.40 -16.50
N LEU A 198 9.93 26.98 -15.35
CA LEU A 198 8.75 27.82 -15.18
C LEU A 198 9.11 29.30 -15.29
N TYR A 199 8.24 30.07 -15.94
CA TYR A 199 8.35 31.52 -16.05
C TYR A 199 7.00 32.16 -15.72
N SER A 200 7.03 33.36 -15.15
CA SER A 200 5.83 34.19 -14.98
C SER A 200 5.24 34.58 -16.33
N GLY A 201 3.92 34.78 -16.41
CA GLY A 201 3.23 35.20 -17.64
C GLY A 201 3.84 36.43 -18.31
N VAL A 202 4.38 37.37 -17.53
CA VAL A 202 5.08 38.58 -18.02
C VAL A 202 6.27 38.24 -18.93
N ILE A 203 7.06 37.22 -18.59
CA ILE A 203 8.25 36.82 -19.36
C ILE A 203 7.85 36.21 -20.71
N CYS A 204 6.70 35.56 -20.77
CA CYS A 204 6.21 34.87 -21.96
C CYS A 204 5.34 35.73 -22.87
N GLY A 205 5.10 37.01 -22.52
CA GLY A 205 4.29 37.93 -23.33
C GLY A 205 2.81 37.54 -23.43
N THR A 206 2.30 36.77 -22.47
CA THR A 206 0.89 36.34 -22.44
C THR A 206 -0.03 37.49 -22.05
N ALA A 207 -1.18 37.66 -22.72
CA ALA A 207 -2.13 38.75 -22.49
C ALA A 207 -2.88 38.69 -21.13
N GLN A 208 -2.68 37.63 -20.33
CA GLN A 208 -3.35 37.39 -19.04
C GLN A 208 -2.30 37.25 -17.92
N GLU A 209 -1.68 38.38 -17.58
CA GLU A 209 -0.41 38.46 -16.84
C GLU A 209 -0.46 37.91 -15.39
N GLU A 210 -1.63 37.87 -14.73
CA GLU A 210 -1.76 37.48 -13.31
C GLU A 210 -2.33 36.07 -13.06
N SER A 211 -3.13 35.53 -13.99
CA SER A 211 -3.81 34.23 -13.84
C SER A 211 -3.17 33.11 -14.63
N THR A 212 -2.09 33.40 -15.36
CA THR A 212 -1.37 32.43 -16.18
C THR A 212 0.14 32.46 -15.90
N PHE A 213 0.78 31.34 -16.18
CA PHE A 213 2.23 31.23 -16.23
C PHE A 213 2.60 30.33 -17.40
N CYS A 214 3.89 30.16 -17.63
CA CYS A 214 4.35 29.43 -18.79
C CYS A 214 5.54 28.54 -18.47
N ALA A 215 5.74 27.50 -19.28
CA ALA A 215 6.86 26.59 -19.15
C ALA A 215 7.42 26.20 -20.52
N GLY A 216 8.74 26.03 -20.62
CA GLY A 216 9.39 25.60 -21.85
C GLY A 216 10.84 26.03 -22.01
N TYR A 217 11.57 25.37 -22.92
CA TYR A 217 12.92 25.77 -23.31
C TYR A 217 12.88 26.56 -24.63
N ALA A 218 13.82 27.50 -24.79
CA ALA A 218 13.97 28.26 -26.03
C ALA A 218 14.39 27.39 -27.25
N ASN A 219 14.81 26.13 -27.01
CA ASN A 219 15.35 25.20 -28.01
C ASN A 219 14.45 23.95 -28.23
N PHE A 220 13.14 24.14 -28.42
CA PHE A 220 12.23 23.12 -28.99
C PHE A 220 11.92 21.88 -28.12
N THR A 221 11.21 22.07 -27.02
CA THR A 221 10.43 20.98 -26.37
C THR A 221 9.02 21.49 -26.19
N SER A 222 8.03 20.81 -26.77
CA SER A 222 6.64 21.29 -26.78
C SER A 222 5.69 20.24 -26.28
N VAL A 223 4.65 20.76 -25.64
CA VAL A 223 3.40 20.09 -25.30
C VAL A 223 2.50 20.12 -26.55
N CYS A 224 1.69 19.08 -26.79
CA CYS A 224 0.93 18.89 -28.03
C CYS A 224 -0.59 18.79 -27.80
N TYR A 225 -1.37 18.71 -28.89
CA TYR A 225 -2.79 18.36 -28.80
C TYR A 225 -2.94 17.03 -28.05
N GLY A 226 -3.88 16.92 -27.13
CA GLY A 226 -4.02 15.75 -26.25
C GLY A 226 -3.41 15.93 -24.87
N ASP A 227 -2.56 16.92 -24.62
CA ASP A 227 -2.09 17.26 -23.26
C ASP A 227 -2.94 18.37 -22.61
N ILE A 228 -3.82 19.01 -23.38
CA ILE A 228 -4.69 20.11 -22.95
C ILE A 228 -5.58 19.63 -21.82
N GLY A 229 -5.72 20.45 -20.78
CA GLY A 229 -6.43 20.07 -19.56
C GLY A 229 -5.62 19.19 -18.60
N GLY A 230 -4.47 18.67 -19.02
CA GLY A 230 -3.49 18.03 -18.16
C GLY A 230 -2.82 19.01 -17.20
N GLY A 231 -2.34 18.49 -16.07
CA GLY A 231 -1.66 19.28 -15.04
C GLY A 231 -0.16 19.45 -15.29
N ILE A 232 0.41 20.51 -14.71
CA ILE A 232 1.84 20.62 -14.45
C ILE A 232 2.09 20.51 -12.95
N PHE A 233 3.01 19.62 -12.59
CA PHE A 233 3.20 19.18 -11.22
C PHE A 233 4.59 19.55 -10.71
N THR A 234 4.71 19.73 -9.39
CA THR A 234 6.02 19.79 -8.76
C THR A 234 6.01 19.14 -7.39
N LYS A 235 7.18 18.71 -6.94
CA LYS A 235 7.33 18.09 -5.63
C LYS A 235 7.72 19.14 -4.60
N ILE A 236 6.83 19.38 -3.65
CA ILE A 236 7.03 20.28 -2.51
C ILE A 236 7.16 19.40 -1.25
N ALA A 237 8.33 19.44 -0.62
CA ALA A 237 8.70 18.48 0.44
C ALA A 237 8.55 17.01 -0.02
N HIS A 238 7.54 16.30 0.50
CA HIS A 238 7.30 14.88 0.20
C HIS A 238 6.09 14.62 -0.70
N ALA A 239 5.34 15.66 -1.09
CA ALA A 239 4.14 15.53 -1.90
C ALA A 239 4.26 16.30 -3.23
N TRP A 240 3.53 15.83 -4.23
CA TRP A 240 3.34 16.42 -5.54
C TRP A 240 2.13 17.32 -5.52
N HIS A 241 2.31 18.52 -6.05
CA HIS A 241 1.29 19.55 -6.12
C HIS A 241 1.01 19.91 -7.57
N LEU A 242 -0.26 20.04 -7.91
CA LEU A 242 -0.76 20.65 -9.13
C LEU A 242 -0.57 22.16 -9.05
N LEU A 243 0.28 22.70 -9.93
CA LEU A 243 0.52 24.14 -10.02
C LEU A 243 -0.42 24.82 -11.03
N GLY A 244 -0.65 24.15 -12.16
CA GLY A 244 -1.35 24.73 -13.30
C GLY A 244 -1.98 23.70 -14.20
N ILE A 245 -2.91 24.15 -15.04
CA ILE A 245 -3.59 23.33 -16.05
C ILE A 245 -3.18 23.84 -17.41
N LEU A 246 -2.77 22.96 -18.31
CA LEU A 246 -2.39 23.34 -19.67
C LEU A 246 -3.58 23.94 -20.40
N SER A 247 -3.40 25.17 -20.88
CA SER A 247 -4.36 25.92 -21.69
C SER A 247 -3.78 26.21 -23.08
N MET A 248 -4.64 26.56 -24.04
CA MET A 248 -4.23 26.89 -25.41
C MET A 248 -4.13 28.39 -25.63
N ASP A 249 -3.15 28.80 -26.45
CA ASP A 249 -3.00 30.17 -26.92
C ASP A 249 -3.52 30.29 -28.37
N LYS A 250 -4.48 31.20 -28.61
CA LYS A 250 -5.06 31.45 -29.94
C LYS A 250 -4.05 31.98 -30.96
N ASN A 251 -2.96 32.59 -30.53
CA ASN A 251 -1.95 33.14 -31.43
C ASN A 251 -1.02 32.08 -32.03
N LYS A 252 -1.11 30.82 -31.60
CA LYS A 252 -0.49 29.67 -32.27
C LYS A 252 -1.45 29.14 -33.33
N SER A 253 -1.34 29.69 -34.53
CA SER A 253 -2.20 29.39 -35.69
C SER A 253 -2.23 27.90 -36.03
N VAL A 254 -3.45 27.35 -36.00
CA VAL A 254 -4.07 26.40 -36.95
C VAL A 254 -3.14 25.90 -38.07
N ASP A 255 -2.46 24.79 -37.83
CA ASP A 255 -2.20 23.77 -38.86
C ASP A 255 -2.34 22.41 -38.18
N ASN A 256 -3.36 21.66 -38.59
CA ASN A 256 -3.89 20.46 -37.94
C ASN A 256 -2.93 19.24 -37.91
N GLU A 257 -1.70 19.38 -38.41
CA GLU A 257 -0.79 18.24 -38.63
C GLU A 257 0.63 18.44 -38.07
N ASN A 258 1.03 19.65 -37.67
CA ASN A 258 2.37 19.90 -37.13
C ASN A 258 2.25 20.70 -35.84
N CYS A 259 2.45 20.05 -34.69
CA CYS A 259 2.70 20.74 -33.42
C CYS A 259 3.81 21.78 -33.64
N ARG A 260 3.46 23.08 -33.72
CA ARG A 260 4.49 24.13 -33.79
C ARG A 260 5.21 24.20 -32.44
N ILE A 261 6.45 23.76 -32.47
CA ILE A 261 7.40 23.61 -31.36
C ILE A 261 8.08 24.93 -30.93
N ASP A 262 7.61 26.07 -31.44
CA ASP A 262 8.25 27.38 -31.23
C ASP A 262 7.55 28.13 -30.10
N GLY A 263 8.17 28.15 -28.91
CA GLY A 263 7.78 29.01 -27.78
C GLY A 263 7.20 28.28 -26.57
N PHE A 264 6.88 29.03 -25.51
CA PHE A 264 6.43 28.47 -24.24
C PHE A 264 5.00 27.89 -24.30
N ALA A 265 4.72 26.90 -23.45
CA ALA A 265 3.38 26.41 -23.16
C ALA A 265 2.76 27.25 -22.05
N THR A 266 1.46 27.56 -22.15
CA THR A 266 0.74 28.42 -21.21
C THR A 266 -0.14 27.59 -20.28
N PHE A 267 -0.14 27.94 -19.00
CA PHE A 267 -0.87 27.24 -17.95
C PHE A 267 -1.78 28.20 -17.19
N THR A 268 -3.03 27.79 -16.99
CA THR A 268 -3.96 28.43 -16.04
C THR A 268 -3.46 28.14 -14.63
N LYS A 269 -3.20 29.18 -13.84
CA LYS A 269 -2.65 29.07 -12.48
C LYS A 269 -3.72 28.62 -11.49
N VAL A 270 -3.67 27.37 -11.03
CA VAL A 270 -4.75 26.76 -10.21
C VAL A 270 -4.98 27.49 -8.90
N TYR A 271 -3.91 27.98 -8.27
CA TYR A 271 -3.98 28.76 -7.03
C TYR A 271 -5.02 29.89 -7.08
N ASN A 272 -5.08 30.64 -8.19
CA ASN A 272 -5.99 31.78 -8.33
C ASN A 272 -7.48 31.37 -8.35
N PHE A 273 -7.77 30.08 -8.55
CA PHE A 273 -9.12 29.52 -8.65
C PHE A 273 -9.51 28.68 -7.43
N LEU A 274 -8.66 28.55 -6.40
CA LEU A 274 -8.96 27.77 -5.20
C LEU A 274 -10.30 28.14 -4.54
N PRO A 275 -10.62 29.43 -4.32
CA PRO A 275 -11.91 29.78 -3.70
C PRO A 275 -13.12 29.32 -4.52
N TRP A 276 -12.98 29.29 -5.84
CA TRP A 276 -14.02 28.77 -6.72
C TRP A 276 -14.07 27.24 -6.69
N ILE A 277 -12.92 26.56 -6.72
CA ILE A 277 -12.82 25.11 -6.62
C ILE A 277 -13.48 24.64 -5.32
N GLU A 278 -13.09 25.19 -4.17
CA GLU A 278 -13.67 24.89 -2.86
C GLU A 278 -15.18 25.11 -2.84
N LYS A 279 -15.67 26.18 -3.46
CA LYS A 279 -17.09 26.47 -3.54
C LYS A 279 -17.87 25.40 -4.32
N VAL A 280 -17.33 24.92 -5.44
CA VAL A 280 -18.03 23.94 -6.29
C VAL A 280 -17.85 22.50 -5.81
N THR A 281 -16.70 22.17 -5.21
CA THR A 281 -16.41 20.82 -4.70
C THR A 281 -16.87 20.61 -3.26
N LYS A 282 -16.94 21.69 -2.46
CA LYS A 282 -17.11 21.68 -1.00
C LYS A 282 -15.98 20.96 -0.25
N LEU A 283 -14.82 20.81 -0.88
CA LEU A 283 -13.63 20.27 -0.24
C LEU A 283 -13.01 21.33 0.66
N GLU A 284 -12.61 20.95 1.87
CA GLU A 284 -11.71 21.74 2.69
C GLU A 284 -10.28 21.46 2.23
N LEU A 285 -9.70 22.36 1.45
CA LEU A 285 -8.30 22.25 1.04
C LEU A 285 -7.44 22.59 2.27
N LEU A 286 -6.94 21.55 2.96
CA LEU A 286 -6.15 21.70 4.18
C LEU A 286 -4.97 22.66 3.97
N GLU A 287 -4.95 23.77 4.71
CA GLU A 287 -3.81 24.68 4.73
C GLU A 287 -2.57 23.95 5.26
N THR A 288 -1.51 23.92 4.46
CA THR A 288 -0.16 23.63 4.98
C THR A 288 0.43 24.88 5.64
N SER A 289 -0.26 25.39 6.66
CA SER A 289 0.20 26.49 7.50
C SER A 289 0.15 26.05 8.97
N ASP A 290 1.33 25.89 9.56
CA ASP A 290 1.67 25.72 10.98
C ASP A 290 0.86 24.75 11.90
N GLU A 291 1.60 23.78 12.44
CA GLU A 291 1.43 23.19 13.78
C GLU A 291 0.08 22.58 14.20
N HIS A 292 -0.68 21.97 13.30
CA HIS A 292 -1.66 20.96 13.74
C HIS A 292 -0.93 19.63 13.97
N LYS A 293 -0.57 19.44 15.24
CA LYS A 293 0.01 18.22 15.82
C LYS A 293 -0.63 16.96 15.22
N PHE A 294 0.11 16.32 14.31
CA PHE A 294 0.11 14.88 14.22
C PHE A 294 0.59 14.34 15.56
N VAL A 295 -0.36 13.99 16.44
CA VAL A 295 -0.09 12.94 17.42
C VAL A 295 -0.13 11.65 16.63
N ILE A 296 0.98 11.34 15.97
CA ILE A 296 1.39 9.96 15.78
C ILE A 296 1.35 9.38 17.21
N PRO A 297 0.55 8.34 17.53
CA PRO A 297 0.89 7.52 18.67
C PRO A 297 2.33 7.14 18.40
N THR A 298 3.28 7.66 19.19
CA THR A 298 4.71 7.50 18.96
C THR A 298 5.08 6.03 19.05
N GLY A 299 4.73 5.24 18.05
CA GLY A 299 5.53 4.13 17.59
C GLY A 299 6.78 4.78 17.04
N VAL A 300 7.78 4.91 17.91
CA VAL A 300 9.14 5.26 17.52
C VAL A 300 9.45 4.46 16.24
N PRO A 301 9.84 5.09 15.11
CA PRO A 301 10.21 4.33 13.92
C PRO A 301 11.25 3.29 14.34
N ALA A 302 10.93 2.02 14.09
CA ALA A 302 11.68 0.87 14.60
C ALA A 302 13.19 1.14 14.54
N LYS A 303 13.83 1.30 15.72
CA LYS A 303 15.27 1.49 15.77
C LYS A 303 15.92 0.17 15.34
N LYS A 304 16.88 0.25 14.42
CA LYS A 304 17.74 -0.90 14.14
C LYS A 304 18.53 -1.16 15.43
N CYS A 305 18.41 -2.34 15.99
CA CYS A 305 19.15 -2.66 17.21
C CYS A 305 20.65 -2.67 16.91
N VAL A 306 21.43 -1.95 17.72
CA VAL A 306 22.90 -2.01 17.68
C VAL A 306 23.29 -3.31 18.36
N LEU A 307 23.22 -4.41 17.62
CA LEU A 307 23.73 -5.68 18.11
C LEU A 307 25.25 -5.53 18.25
N THR A 308 25.79 -5.57 19.47
CA THR A 308 27.21 -5.89 19.66
C THR A 308 27.41 -7.35 19.24
N ASP A 309 28.51 -7.65 18.55
CA ASP A 309 28.77 -9.01 18.05
C ASP A 309 28.80 -9.98 19.26
N PRO A 310 27.95 -11.02 19.31
CA PRO A 310 27.99 -11.98 20.40
C PRO A 310 29.17 -12.94 20.15
N GLN A 311 30.40 -12.43 20.28
CA GLN A 311 31.56 -13.28 20.44
C GLN A 311 31.57 -13.74 21.90
N ASN A 312 31.13 -14.97 22.12
CA ASN A 312 31.15 -15.72 23.40
C ASN A 312 29.97 -15.60 24.39
N SER A 313 28.74 -15.34 23.95
CA SER A 313 27.58 -15.61 24.83
C SER A 313 27.21 -17.09 24.78
N THR A 314 27.35 -17.81 25.90
CA THR A 314 26.82 -19.17 26.06
C THR A 314 25.33 -19.20 25.75
N SER A 315 24.90 -20.03 24.78
CA SER A 315 23.50 -20.14 24.36
C SER A 315 22.63 -20.69 25.49
N ASN A 316 21.93 -19.81 26.19
CA ASN A 316 20.98 -20.21 27.22
C ASN A 316 19.56 -20.17 26.64
N SER A 317 18.98 -21.35 26.40
CA SER A 317 17.60 -21.48 25.91
C SER A 317 16.54 -21.07 26.95
N SER A 318 16.97 -20.63 28.15
CA SER A 318 16.09 -20.18 29.24
C SER A 318 15.16 -19.02 28.88
N HIS A 319 15.47 -18.25 27.83
CA HIS A 319 14.64 -17.13 27.38
C HIS A 319 13.47 -17.54 26.48
N LEU A 320 13.43 -18.80 26.01
CA LEU A 320 12.30 -19.33 25.25
C LEU A 320 11.29 -20.01 26.19
N PRO A 321 9.99 -19.82 25.97
CA PRO A 321 8.95 -20.41 26.80
C PRO A 321 9.00 -21.94 26.71
N GLN A 322 8.97 -22.61 27.87
CA GLN A 322 8.87 -24.08 27.91
C GLN A 322 7.49 -24.57 27.47
N ASP A 323 6.46 -23.75 27.67
CA ASP A 323 5.09 -24.02 27.30
C ASP A 323 4.75 -23.27 26.01
N CYS A 324 5.00 -23.96 24.90
CA CYS A 324 4.85 -23.45 23.53
C CYS A 324 4.22 -24.52 22.64
N GLY A 325 3.82 -24.17 21.42
CA GLY A 325 3.45 -25.11 20.37
C GLY A 325 2.29 -26.03 20.75
N ARG A 326 1.34 -25.57 21.56
CA ARG A 326 0.15 -26.35 21.91
C ARG A 326 -0.68 -26.52 20.64
N TYR A 327 -0.80 -27.76 20.16
CA TYR A 327 -1.48 -28.09 18.91
C TYR A 327 -2.26 -29.38 19.07
N VAL A 328 -3.54 -29.37 18.70
CA VAL A 328 -4.39 -30.55 18.70
C VAL A 328 -4.43 -31.09 17.27
N ILE A 329 -3.91 -32.30 17.08
CA ILE A 329 -3.75 -32.89 15.74
C ILE A 329 -5.13 -33.24 15.16
N ASN A 330 -5.60 -32.46 14.19
CA ASN A 330 -6.64 -32.88 13.25
C ASN A 330 -5.98 -33.49 12.00
N ARG A 331 -6.37 -34.73 11.65
CA ARG A 331 -5.77 -35.53 10.56
C ARG A 331 -6.25 -35.00 9.19
N ILE A 332 -5.38 -34.38 8.37
CA ILE A 332 -5.78 -33.76 7.08
C ILE A 332 -4.76 -33.94 5.93
N LEU A 333 -5.28 -34.09 4.70
CA LEU A 333 -4.62 -34.06 3.37
C LEU A 333 -5.24 -32.93 2.50
N HIS A 334 -4.42 -32.25 1.69
CA HIS A 334 -4.76 -31.15 0.76
C HIS A 334 -5.20 -29.82 1.42
N GLY A 335 -4.74 -28.67 0.89
CA GLY A 335 -4.84 -27.35 1.53
C GLY A 335 -6.26 -26.99 1.97
N GLN A 336 -6.41 -26.53 3.21
CA GLN A 336 -7.72 -26.27 3.83
C GLN A 336 -7.67 -25.01 4.72
N ARG A 337 -8.84 -24.38 4.89
CA ARG A 337 -9.07 -23.33 5.89
C ARG A 337 -8.70 -23.88 7.26
N THR A 338 -7.99 -23.10 8.07
CA THR A 338 -7.69 -23.49 9.45
C THR A 338 -8.93 -23.40 10.32
N GLU A 339 -8.95 -24.16 11.42
CA GLU A 339 -9.92 -23.91 12.48
C GLU A 339 -9.51 -22.68 13.29
N LEU A 340 -10.50 -22.03 13.91
CA LEU A 340 -10.24 -20.95 14.86
C LEU A 340 -9.32 -21.47 15.98
N PHE A 341 -8.31 -20.68 16.37
CA PHE A 341 -7.29 -21.02 17.38
C PHE A 341 -6.29 -22.13 17.00
N GLU A 342 -6.29 -22.65 15.76
CA GLU A 342 -5.45 -23.79 15.42
C GLU A 342 -3.94 -23.48 15.37
N PHE A 343 -3.56 -22.26 14.96
CA PHE A 343 -2.17 -21.79 14.87
C PHE A 343 -2.01 -20.44 15.58
N PRO A 344 -2.09 -20.40 16.93
CA PRO A 344 -2.15 -19.16 17.71
C PRO A 344 -0.84 -18.38 17.76
N TRP A 345 0.23 -18.90 17.17
CA TRP A 345 1.53 -18.21 17.04
C TRP A 345 1.64 -17.36 15.78
N MET A 346 0.67 -17.43 14.87
CA MET A 346 0.75 -16.70 13.61
C MET A 346 0.77 -15.19 13.84
N ALA A 347 1.74 -14.52 13.21
CA ALA A 347 1.92 -13.09 13.31
C ALA A 347 1.84 -12.46 11.92
N ILE A 348 1.10 -11.36 11.79
CA ILE A 348 1.09 -10.55 10.57
C ILE A 348 2.01 -9.36 10.80
N VAL A 349 3.03 -9.25 9.95
CA VAL A 349 3.94 -8.11 9.94
C VAL A 349 3.34 -7.03 9.04
N ARG A 350 2.97 -5.91 9.65
CA ARG A 350 2.26 -4.81 9.01
C ARG A 350 3.22 -3.69 8.65
N TYR A 351 3.05 -3.12 7.48
CA TYR A 351 3.91 -2.08 6.96
C TYR A 351 3.09 -0.83 6.75
N LEU A 352 3.63 0.30 7.22
CA LEU A 352 3.07 1.59 6.88
C LEU A 352 3.42 1.87 5.43
N VAL A 353 2.44 1.79 4.55
CA VAL A 353 2.64 2.11 3.15
C VAL A 353 2.45 3.61 2.99
N ALA A 354 3.58 4.28 2.77
CA ALA A 354 3.55 5.65 2.32
C ALA A 354 2.96 5.67 0.91
N PRO A 355 1.95 6.52 0.63
CA PRO A 355 1.54 7.69 1.42
C PRO A 355 0.40 7.54 2.39
N ILE A 356 -0.48 6.59 2.16
CA ILE A 356 -1.82 6.52 2.76
C ILE A 356 -1.77 6.27 4.28
N HIS A 357 -0.59 5.99 4.84
CA HIS A 357 -0.41 5.55 6.21
C HIS A 357 -1.32 4.34 6.54
N GLU A 358 -1.73 3.61 5.51
CA GLU A 358 -2.43 2.35 5.67
C GLU A 358 -1.44 1.25 5.99
N LEU A 359 -1.94 0.27 6.72
CA LEU A 359 -1.17 -0.86 7.20
C LEU A 359 -1.40 -2.04 6.27
N GLU A 360 -0.43 -2.34 5.42
CA GLU A 360 -0.48 -3.52 4.57
C GLU A 360 0.10 -4.76 5.24
N ASN A 361 -0.58 -5.89 5.04
CA ASN A 361 -0.20 -7.22 5.52
C ASN A 361 0.69 -7.90 4.46
N LEU A 362 1.98 -7.57 4.45
CA LEU A 362 2.92 -8.01 3.39
C LEU A 362 3.84 -9.17 3.77
N CYS A 363 3.99 -9.46 5.06
CA CYS A 363 4.81 -10.57 5.55
C CYS A 363 4.15 -11.20 6.76
N THR A 364 4.62 -12.40 7.05
CA THR A 364 4.18 -13.23 8.16
C THR A 364 5.37 -13.49 9.09
N GLY A 365 5.07 -13.86 10.32
CA GLY A 365 6.04 -14.36 11.29
C GLY A 365 5.39 -15.32 12.27
N SER A 366 6.14 -15.72 13.27
CA SER A 366 5.67 -16.54 14.37
C SER A 366 6.09 -15.95 15.71
N LEU A 367 5.16 -15.88 16.65
CA LEU A 367 5.44 -15.54 18.03
C LEU A 367 6.27 -16.67 18.66
N ILE A 368 7.47 -16.37 19.16
CA ILE A 368 8.37 -17.38 19.77
C ILE A 368 8.56 -17.20 21.27
N SER A 369 8.12 -16.07 21.83
CA SER A 369 8.06 -15.80 23.27
C SER A 369 6.99 -14.73 23.55
N ASN A 370 6.90 -14.24 24.79
CA ASN A 370 6.02 -13.11 25.12
C ASN A 370 6.53 -11.77 24.57
N ARG A 371 7.65 -11.70 23.86
CA ARG A 371 8.24 -10.43 23.41
C ARG A 371 8.85 -10.45 22.01
N TYR A 372 9.01 -11.64 21.42
CA TYR A 372 9.75 -11.81 20.16
C TYR A 372 8.93 -12.53 19.09
N VAL A 373 9.02 -12.01 17.88
CA VAL A 373 8.48 -12.59 16.66
C VAL A 373 9.63 -12.97 15.73
N LEU A 374 9.63 -14.21 15.27
CA LEU A 374 10.57 -14.75 14.31
C LEU A 374 10.01 -14.58 12.89
N THR A 375 10.80 -14.03 11.98
CA THR A 375 10.42 -13.83 10.59
C THR A 375 11.65 -13.94 9.68
N ALA A 376 11.46 -13.73 8.38
CA ALA A 376 12.55 -13.72 7.42
C ALA A 376 13.23 -12.34 7.34
N ALA A 377 14.55 -12.32 7.11
CA ALA A 377 15.30 -11.08 6.98
C ALA A 377 14.79 -10.16 5.84
N HIS A 378 14.27 -10.74 4.76
CA HIS A 378 13.72 -9.99 3.63
C HIS A 378 12.45 -9.20 4.00
N CYS A 379 11.78 -9.55 5.09
CA CYS A 379 10.62 -8.85 5.64
C CYS A 379 11.00 -7.63 6.48
N VAL A 380 12.26 -7.48 6.91
CA VAL A 380 12.68 -6.40 7.81
C VAL A 380 13.84 -5.56 7.27
N ARG A 381 13.93 -5.47 5.95
CA ARG A 381 15.00 -4.72 5.26
C ARG A 381 14.84 -3.22 5.49
N ALA A 382 15.93 -2.48 5.31
CA ALA A 382 15.90 -1.01 5.43
C ALA A 382 14.89 -0.34 4.48
N SER A 383 14.68 -0.92 3.29
CA SER A 383 13.70 -0.49 2.29
C SER A 383 12.26 -0.98 2.57
N LYS A 384 12.07 -1.87 3.55
CA LYS A 384 10.78 -2.48 3.92
C LYS A 384 10.71 -2.57 5.43
N LYS A 385 10.49 -1.42 6.10
CA LYS A 385 10.47 -1.33 7.57
C LYS A 385 9.10 -1.73 8.10
N PRO A 386 9.00 -2.78 8.91
CA PRO A 386 7.74 -3.12 9.55
C PRO A 386 7.36 -2.00 10.53
N TYR A 387 6.06 -1.71 10.59
CA TYR A 387 5.49 -0.69 11.46
C TYR A 387 4.92 -1.33 12.73
N GLN A 388 4.21 -2.43 12.59
CA GLN A 388 3.51 -3.11 13.68
C GLN A 388 3.45 -4.62 13.42
N VAL A 389 3.21 -5.39 14.48
CA VAL A 389 2.88 -6.81 14.38
C VAL A 389 1.48 -7.05 14.94
N ARG A 390 0.63 -7.72 14.18
CA ARG A 390 -0.68 -8.19 14.64
C ARG A 390 -0.63 -9.66 15.04
N LEU A 391 -1.21 -9.98 16.19
CA LEU A 391 -1.36 -11.33 16.75
C LEU A 391 -2.84 -11.66 16.97
N GLY A 392 -3.18 -12.95 16.90
CA GLY A 392 -4.53 -13.45 17.16
C GLY A 392 -5.51 -13.29 15.98
N GLU A 393 -5.03 -12.89 14.81
CA GLU A 393 -5.83 -12.79 13.59
C GLU A 393 -6.15 -14.17 13.02
N HIS A 394 -7.36 -14.35 12.49
CA HIS A 394 -7.70 -15.50 11.66
C HIS A 394 -8.31 -15.07 10.32
N THR A 395 -9.29 -14.17 10.31
CA THR A 395 -9.94 -13.67 9.08
C THR A 395 -9.86 -12.13 8.97
N MET A 396 -8.99 -11.62 8.09
CA MET A 396 -8.59 -10.20 8.03
C MET A 396 -9.68 -9.21 7.60
N ASP A 397 -10.79 -9.66 6.99
CA ASP A 397 -11.92 -8.83 6.55
C ASP A 397 -13.09 -8.83 7.54
N GLN A 398 -12.89 -9.37 8.74
CA GLN A 398 -13.93 -9.48 9.76
C GLN A 398 -13.45 -8.90 11.10
N GLU A 399 -14.32 -8.16 11.78
CA GLU A 399 -14.02 -7.62 13.12
C GLU A 399 -14.12 -8.70 14.20
N ARG A 400 -14.95 -9.73 13.96
CA ARG A 400 -15.18 -10.85 14.87
C ARG A 400 -15.00 -12.16 14.14
N ASP A 401 -14.03 -12.95 14.60
CA ASP A 401 -13.79 -14.31 14.11
C ASP A 401 -14.57 -15.32 14.95
N CYS A 402 -15.67 -15.86 14.41
CA CYS A 402 -16.54 -16.82 15.09
C CYS A 402 -16.54 -18.17 14.39
N HIS A 403 -16.80 -19.23 15.15
CA HIS A 403 -16.91 -20.58 14.58
C HIS A 403 -18.16 -20.69 13.69
N ARG A 404 -18.05 -21.37 12.54
CA ARG A 404 -19.10 -21.39 11.48
C ARG A 404 -20.50 -21.85 11.91
N ASN A 405 -20.61 -22.52 13.06
CA ASN A 405 -21.84 -23.12 13.57
C ASN A 405 -22.28 -22.57 14.93
N ASP A 406 -21.53 -21.62 15.50
CA ASP A 406 -21.86 -21.02 16.81
C ASP A 406 -21.35 -19.57 16.90
N ASP A 407 -22.26 -18.61 16.73
CA ASP A 407 -21.98 -17.17 16.87
C ASP A 407 -21.67 -16.74 18.32
N GLN A 408 -21.75 -17.68 19.29
CA GLN A 408 -21.39 -17.43 20.69
C GLN A 408 -19.93 -17.79 21.01
N GLU A 409 -19.26 -18.61 20.18
CA GLU A 409 -17.86 -19.01 20.38
C GLU A 409 -16.94 -18.29 19.38
N CYS A 410 -16.58 -17.05 19.71
CA CYS A 410 -15.71 -16.21 18.91
C CYS A 410 -14.34 -16.00 19.57
N ALA A 411 -13.32 -15.75 18.75
CA ALA A 411 -12.02 -15.34 19.23
C ALA A 411 -12.10 -13.99 19.95
N PRO A 412 -11.27 -13.77 20.98
CA PRO A 412 -11.04 -12.43 21.48
C PRO A 412 -10.46 -11.53 20.36
N PRO A 413 -10.55 -10.20 20.50
CA PRO A 413 -10.01 -9.28 19.51
C PRO A 413 -8.52 -9.50 19.22
N VAL A 414 -8.12 -9.18 17.99
CA VAL A 414 -6.71 -9.17 17.59
C VAL A 414 -5.92 -8.15 18.41
N ARG A 415 -4.61 -8.38 18.53
CA ARG A 415 -3.69 -7.51 19.28
C ARG A 415 -2.61 -6.96 18.36
N ASP A 416 -2.47 -5.65 18.36
CA ASP A 416 -1.63 -4.88 17.45
C ASP A 416 -0.46 -4.29 18.29
N TYR A 417 0.77 -4.80 18.13
CA TYR A 417 1.97 -4.47 18.91
C TYR A 417 2.98 -3.65 18.11
N GLY A 418 3.45 -2.54 18.67
CA GLY A 418 4.52 -1.76 18.06
C GLY A 418 5.85 -2.52 18.07
N ILE A 419 6.86 -1.94 17.40
CA ILE A 419 8.18 -2.55 17.26
C ILE A 419 9.21 -1.72 18.01
N GLU A 420 9.76 -2.28 19.09
CA GLU A 420 10.87 -1.68 19.82
C GLU A 420 12.14 -1.70 18.97
N CYS A 421 12.37 -2.85 18.33
CA CYS A 421 13.69 -3.23 17.88
C CYS A 421 13.64 -4.34 16.83
N ILE A 422 14.53 -4.28 15.84
CA ILE A 422 14.69 -5.30 14.80
C ILE A 422 16.14 -5.78 14.77
N ALA A 423 16.31 -7.10 14.87
CA ALA A 423 17.57 -7.81 14.73
C ALA A 423 17.57 -8.66 13.45
N GLN A 424 18.14 -8.10 12.38
CA GLN A 424 18.37 -8.82 11.12
C GLN A 424 19.70 -9.58 11.18
N HIS A 425 19.73 -10.84 10.73
CA HIS A 425 20.97 -11.60 10.68
C HIS A 425 22.01 -10.89 9.80
N ARG A 426 23.24 -10.73 10.31
CA ARG A 426 24.31 -9.97 9.64
C ARG A 426 24.78 -10.62 8.34
N GLY A 427 24.68 -11.95 8.25
CA GLY A 427 24.99 -12.72 7.05
C GLY A 427 23.97 -12.54 5.92
N TYR A 428 22.82 -11.93 6.18
CA TYR A 428 21.74 -11.84 5.20
C TYR A 428 22.20 -11.25 3.87
N ASN A 429 22.11 -12.05 2.81
CA ASN A 429 22.48 -11.66 1.47
C ASN A 429 21.30 -11.82 0.53
N ARG A 430 20.70 -10.71 0.11
CA ARG A 430 19.54 -10.70 -0.80
C ARG A 430 19.84 -11.35 -2.15
N ARG A 431 21.04 -11.17 -2.70
CA ARG A 431 21.40 -11.69 -4.02
C ARG A 431 21.56 -13.20 -3.99
N LEU A 432 22.16 -13.72 -2.92
CA LEU A 432 22.38 -15.16 -2.73
C LEU A 432 21.23 -15.86 -2.01
N GLN A 433 20.27 -15.09 -1.48
CA GLN A 433 19.15 -15.56 -0.67
C GLN A 433 19.58 -16.40 0.57
N GLN A 434 20.75 -16.07 1.13
CA GLN A 434 21.34 -16.73 2.30
C GLN A 434 20.98 -15.98 3.58
N ASP A 435 21.01 -16.69 4.72
CA ASP A 435 20.83 -16.08 6.05
C ASP A 435 19.53 -15.27 6.19
N ASN A 436 18.44 -15.75 5.58
CA ASN A 436 17.17 -15.05 5.51
C ASN A 436 16.34 -15.22 6.81
N ILE A 437 16.84 -14.66 7.91
CA ILE A 437 16.21 -14.73 9.24
C ILE A 437 16.34 -13.41 10.00
N ALA A 438 15.30 -13.06 10.75
CA ALA A 438 15.29 -11.89 11.62
C ALA A 438 14.39 -12.09 12.84
N LEU A 439 14.69 -11.33 13.90
CA LEU A 439 13.86 -11.20 15.09
C LEU A 439 13.29 -9.79 15.17
N ILE A 440 11.99 -9.69 15.47
CA ILE A 440 11.31 -8.45 15.81
C ILE A 440 11.03 -8.52 17.32
N ARG A 441 11.56 -7.54 18.07
CA ARG A 441 11.23 -7.33 19.47
C ARG A 441 10.07 -6.33 19.56
N LEU A 442 8.99 -6.76 20.16
CA LEU A 442 7.78 -5.97 20.33
C LEU A 442 8.01 -4.86 21.37
N ASP A 443 7.24 -3.78 21.31
CA ASP A 443 7.32 -2.66 22.26
C ASP A 443 6.69 -2.94 23.63
N GLN A 444 5.90 -4.01 23.73
CA GLN A 444 5.23 -4.46 24.95
C GLN A 444 5.23 -5.99 25.08
N ASP A 445 5.08 -6.47 26.31
CA ASP A 445 4.96 -7.90 26.59
C ASP A 445 3.58 -8.38 26.14
N VAL A 446 3.57 -9.46 25.38
CA VAL A 446 2.38 -10.18 24.93
C VAL A 446 1.81 -10.95 26.09
N THR A 447 0.54 -10.70 26.39
CA THR A 447 -0.24 -11.58 27.26
C THR A 447 -0.74 -12.76 26.43
N PHE A 448 -0.41 -13.99 26.84
CA PHE A 448 -0.88 -15.17 26.14
C PHE A 448 -2.37 -15.39 26.38
N GLU A 449 -3.08 -15.62 25.28
CA GLU A 449 -4.52 -15.88 25.21
C GLU A 449 -4.72 -17.18 24.40
N ASP A 450 -5.95 -17.69 24.30
CA ASP A 450 -6.20 -18.94 23.56
C ASP A 450 -5.85 -18.81 22.06
N HIS A 451 -6.03 -17.62 21.49
CA HIS A 451 -5.68 -17.28 20.10
C HIS A 451 -4.27 -16.69 19.94
N ILE A 452 -3.52 -16.49 21.03
CA ILE A 452 -2.17 -15.89 21.01
C ILE A 452 -1.24 -16.70 21.91
N GLN A 453 -0.45 -17.61 21.31
CA GLN A 453 0.48 -18.47 22.03
C GLN A 453 1.78 -18.65 21.24
N PRO A 454 2.93 -18.87 21.89
CA PRO A 454 4.20 -19.00 21.19
C PRO A 454 4.37 -20.38 20.54
N ILE A 455 5.06 -20.45 19.39
CA ILE A 455 5.50 -21.70 18.77
C ILE A 455 6.77 -22.22 19.44
N CYS A 456 6.98 -23.55 19.44
CA CYS A 456 8.24 -24.11 19.91
C CYS A 456 9.34 -24.03 18.83
N LEU A 457 10.59 -23.88 19.27
CA LEU A 457 11.78 -23.91 18.41
C LEU A 457 12.65 -25.15 18.70
N PRO A 458 13.49 -25.63 17.76
CA PRO A 458 14.31 -26.84 17.92
C PRO A 458 15.49 -26.62 18.86
N THR A 459 15.23 -26.57 20.17
CA THR A 459 16.22 -26.27 21.21
C THR A 459 17.13 -27.45 21.56
N SER A 460 16.65 -28.69 21.42
CA SER A 460 17.41 -29.91 21.74
C SER A 460 18.18 -30.45 20.54
N SER A 461 19.29 -31.16 20.78
CA SER A 461 20.03 -31.84 19.71
C SER A 461 19.16 -32.82 18.93
N TYR A 462 18.23 -33.51 19.60
CA TYR A 462 17.24 -34.38 18.96
C TYR A 462 16.40 -33.63 17.93
N LEU A 463 15.83 -32.48 18.30
CA LEU A 463 14.99 -31.67 17.39
C LEU A 463 15.82 -31.07 16.25
N LYS A 464 17.06 -30.63 16.52
CA LYS A 464 17.95 -30.06 15.49
C LYS A 464 18.28 -31.06 14.38
N THR A 465 18.34 -32.36 14.69
CA THR A 465 18.65 -33.43 13.74
C THR A 465 17.44 -34.26 13.31
N LEU A 466 16.23 -33.92 13.77
CA LEU A 466 15.04 -34.70 13.53
C LEU A 466 14.70 -34.72 12.03
N GLN A 467 14.55 -35.92 11.48
CA GLN A 467 14.06 -36.09 10.12
C GLN A 467 12.55 -36.01 10.12
N ILE A 468 12.03 -34.95 9.50
CA ILE A 468 10.60 -34.67 9.48
C ILE A 468 10.00 -35.30 8.23
N PRO A 469 8.98 -36.17 8.36
CA PRO A 469 8.39 -36.87 7.21
C PRO A 469 7.50 -35.95 6.36
N GLN A 470 6.89 -34.95 6.99
CA GLN A 470 6.03 -33.95 6.36
C GLN A 470 6.02 -32.70 7.22
N TYR A 471 5.79 -31.55 6.61
CA TYR A 471 5.63 -30.28 7.30
C TYR A 471 4.23 -29.72 7.05
N ILE A 472 3.81 -28.83 7.95
CA ILE A 472 2.64 -27.97 7.75
C ILE A 472 3.16 -26.54 7.56
N VAL A 473 2.69 -25.90 6.49
CA VAL A 473 2.85 -24.47 6.24
C VAL A 473 1.52 -23.78 6.47
N THR A 474 1.56 -22.62 7.13
CA THR A 474 0.36 -21.82 7.42
C THR A 474 0.56 -20.36 7.02
N GLY A 475 -0.47 -19.73 6.48
CA GLY A 475 -0.37 -18.33 6.04
C GLY A 475 -1.64 -17.77 5.36
N TRP A 476 -1.56 -16.51 4.95
CA TRP A 476 -2.61 -15.73 4.27
C TRP A 476 -2.20 -15.32 2.85
N GLY A 477 -1.14 -15.92 2.32
CA GLY A 477 -0.63 -15.67 0.98
C GLY A 477 -1.64 -16.00 -0.12
N ASP A 478 -1.21 -15.75 -1.36
CA ASP A 478 -1.99 -16.02 -2.55
C ASP A 478 -2.43 -17.49 -2.58
N THR A 479 -3.63 -17.75 -3.08
CA THR A 479 -4.10 -19.12 -3.36
C THR A 479 -3.72 -19.52 -4.78
N GLU A 480 -4.04 -20.75 -5.21
CA GLU A 480 -3.89 -21.19 -6.61
C GLU A 480 -4.61 -20.30 -7.64
N THR A 481 -5.51 -19.41 -7.17
CA THR A 481 -6.21 -18.41 -8.00
C THR A 481 -5.46 -17.08 -8.15
N GLY A 482 -4.31 -16.92 -7.49
CA GLY A 482 -3.51 -15.68 -7.51
C GLY A 482 -4.05 -14.56 -6.62
N HIS A 483 -5.04 -14.85 -5.77
CA HIS A 483 -5.60 -13.91 -4.79
C HIS A 483 -5.19 -14.29 -3.38
N LYS A 484 -4.75 -13.30 -2.58
CA LYS A 484 -4.51 -13.46 -1.13
C LYS A 484 -5.75 -13.99 -0.44
N SER A 485 -5.54 -14.98 0.44
CA SER A 485 -6.63 -15.47 1.29
C SER A 485 -6.87 -14.52 2.46
N MET A 486 -8.11 -14.03 2.61
CA MET A 486 -8.48 -13.25 3.80
C MET A 486 -8.49 -14.10 5.07
N THR A 487 -8.65 -15.42 4.94
CA THR A 487 -8.60 -16.36 6.08
C THR A 487 -7.31 -17.15 6.11
N LEU A 488 -6.82 -17.47 7.30
CA LEU A 488 -5.66 -18.33 7.51
C LEU A 488 -5.88 -19.71 6.87
N LEU A 489 -4.91 -20.13 6.07
CA LEU A 489 -4.88 -21.43 5.41
C LEU A 489 -3.73 -22.27 5.93
N LYS A 490 -3.87 -23.60 5.82
CA LYS A 490 -2.79 -24.56 6.05
C LYS A 490 -2.67 -25.52 4.88
N THR A 491 -1.46 -26.00 4.65
CA THR A 491 -1.20 -27.11 3.72
C THR A 491 -0.09 -28.02 4.23
N SER A 492 -0.17 -29.29 3.85
CA SER A 492 0.83 -30.31 4.18
C SER A 492 1.77 -30.50 3.01
N VAL A 493 3.07 -30.40 3.27
CA VAL A 493 4.14 -30.46 2.27
C VAL A 493 5.21 -31.45 2.71
N LYS A 494 5.97 -32.02 1.77
CA LYS A 494 7.02 -32.99 2.08
C LYS A 494 8.41 -32.38 1.89
N PRO A 495 9.43 -32.86 2.62
CA PRO A 495 10.81 -32.50 2.31
C PRO A 495 11.18 -32.93 0.88
N ALA A 496 11.84 -32.04 0.14
CA ALA A 496 12.33 -32.32 -1.21
C ALA A 496 13.74 -32.91 -1.16
N ASN A 497 14.13 -33.63 -2.22
CA ASN A 497 15.52 -34.03 -2.38
C ASN A 497 16.40 -32.79 -2.62
N ARG A 498 17.47 -32.66 -1.83
CA ARG A 498 18.39 -31.51 -1.89
C ARG A 498 19.12 -31.40 -3.23
N SER A 499 19.50 -32.50 -3.87
CA SER A 499 20.18 -32.46 -5.18
C SER A 499 19.24 -31.98 -6.27
N GLU A 500 18.00 -32.47 -6.28
CA GLU A 500 16.97 -32.04 -7.21
C GLU A 500 16.64 -30.56 -7.02
N CYS A 501 16.45 -30.12 -5.78
CA CYS A 501 16.26 -28.70 -5.47
C CYS A 501 17.45 -27.84 -5.92
N GLN A 502 18.68 -28.33 -5.73
CA GLN A 502 19.89 -27.62 -6.17
C GLN A 502 19.92 -27.45 -7.69
N GLU A 503 19.49 -28.44 -8.48
CA GLU A 503 19.41 -28.31 -9.93
C GLU A 503 18.52 -27.14 -10.34
N TRP A 504 17.34 -27.02 -9.73
CA TRP A 504 16.42 -25.90 -9.95
C TRP A 504 16.99 -24.55 -9.52
N MET A 505 17.67 -24.52 -8.37
CA MET A 505 18.30 -23.28 -7.87
C MET A 505 19.47 -22.85 -8.75
N THR A 506 20.18 -23.80 -9.36
CA THR A 506 21.30 -23.51 -10.28
C THR A 506 20.82 -22.78 -11.52
N ILE A 507 19.62 -23.09 -12.04
CA ILE A 507 19.00 -22.34 -13.15
C ILE A 507 18.81 -20.86 -12.79
N ARG A 508 18.57 -20.56 -11.50
CA ARG A 508 18.44 -19.20 -10.97
C ARG A 508 19.78 -18.59 -10.52
N GLY A 509 20.90 -19.26 -10.76
CA GLY A 509 22.23 -18.83 -10.32
C GLY A 509 22.45 -18.92 -8.81
N LEU A 510 21.68 -19.76 -8.10
CA LEU A 510 21.72 -19.90 -6.64
C LEU A 510 22.34 -21.24 -6.22
N LYS A 511 23.10 -21.21 -5.12
CA LYS A 511 23.68 -22.40 -4.48
C LYS A 511 23.08 -22.56 -3.09
N LEU A 512 22.45 -23.71 -2.87
CA LEU A 512 21.88 -24.08 -1.58
C LEU A 512 22.98 -24.32 -0.55
N THR A 513 22.73 -23.85 0.65
CA THR A 513 23.59 -23.98 1.82
C THR A 513 22.93 -24.86 2.88
N GLU A 514 23.68 -25.35 3.87
CA GLU A 514 23.17 -26.35 4.84
C GLU A 514 22.12 -25.76 5.79
N ASP A 515 22.13 -24.44 5.94
CA ASP A 515 21.15 -23.61 6.65
C ASP A 515 19.85 -23.37 5.86
N GLN A 516 19.66 -24.06 4.73
CA GLN A 516 18.44 -24.04 3.94
C GLN A 516 17.78 -25.43 3.85
N LEU A 517 16.45 -25.43 3.83
CA LEU A 517 15.58 -26.58 3.62
C LEU A 517 14.92 -26.44 2.24
N CYS A 518 14.76 -27.55 1.53
CA CYS A 518 13.90 -27.62 0.36
C CYS A 518 12.67 -28.46 0.68
N VAL A 519 11.52 -27.93 0.31
CA VAL A 519 10.22 -28.49 0.68
C VAL A 519 9.28 -28.33 -0.51
N GLY A 520 8.47 -29.35 -0.76
CA GLY A 520 7.58 -29.43 -1.91
C GLY A 520 7.98 -30.55 -2.87
N GLU A 521 7.02 -30.94 -3.69
CA GLU A 521 7.19 -31.87 -4.81
C GLU A 521 6.82 -31.10 -6.09
N ARG A 522 7.27 -31.58 -7.25
CA ARG A 522 6.83 -31.02 -8.54
C ARG A 522 5.31 -31.16 -8.66
N ASP A 523 4.62 -30.09 -9.05
CA ASP A 523 3.16 -30.01 -9.15
C ASP A 523 2.43 -30.34 -7.83
N GLY A 524 3.12 -30.16 -6.70
CA GLY A 524 2.60 -30.40 -5.35
C GLY A 524 2.08 -29.10 -4.71
N ALA A 525 1.30 -29.23 -3.63
CA ALA A 525 0.92 -28.05 -2.85
C ALA A 525 2.17 -27.40 -2.24
N ASP A 526 2.26 -26.07 -2.30
CA ASP A 526 3.36 -25.29 -1.73
C ASP A 526 2.86 -23.91 -1.34
N ASN A 527 3.70 -23.14 -0.65
CA ASN A 527 3.41 -21.75 -0.33
C ASN A 527 3.39 -20.84 -1.57
N CYS A 528 2.64 -19.75 -1.49
CA CYS A 528 2.47 -18.80 -2.56
C CYS A 528 3.03 -17.42 -2.18
N LYS A 529 2.93 -16.44 -3.08
CA LYS A 529 3.37 -15.07 -2.78
C LYS A 529 2.56 -14.52 -1.59
N GLY A 530 3.18 -13.76 -0.70
CA GLY A 530 2.51 -13.19 0.49
C GLY A 530 2.77 -13.93 1.80
N ASP A 531 3.31 -15.15 1.76
CA ASP A 531 3.67 -15.92 2.97
C ASP A 531 5.13 -15.71 3.44
N GLY A 532 5.81 -14.67 2.95
CA GLY A 532 7.20 -14.37 3.31
C GLY A 532 7.38 -14.31 4.83
N GLY A 533 8.26 -15.14 5.39
CA GLY A 533 8.49 -15.20 6.84
C GLY A 533 7.56 -16.14 7.63
N ALA A 534 6.58 -16.78 6.99
CA ALA A 534 5.68 -17.73 7.65
C ALA A 534 6.41 -18.97 8.20
N PRO A 535 5.91 -19.59 9.29
CA PRO A 535 6.50 -20.78 9.87
C PRO A 535 6.22 -22.04 9.04
N LEU A 536 7.25 -22.86 8.90
CA LEU A 536 7.15 -24.26 8.48
C LEU A 536 7.39 -25.13 9.71
N GLY A 537 6.40 -25.93 10.10
CA GLY A 537 6.48 -26.70 11.35
C GLY A 537 5.95 -28.11 11.29
N TYR A 538 6.18 -28.85 12.37
CA TYR A 538 5.70 -30.21 12.54
C TYR A 538 5.50 -30.54 14.03
N SER A 539 4.58 -31.47 14.31
CA SER A 539 4.37 -31.95 15.67
C SER A 539 5.47 -32.94 16.08
N ALA A 540 6.26 -32.60 17.10
CA ALA A 540 7.36 -33.41 17.60
C ALA A 540 7.35 -33.47 19.13
N GLU A 541 8.08 -34.45 19.70
CA GLU A 541 8.25 -34.53 21.15
C GLU A 541 9.13 -33.38 21.65
N TYR A 542 8.58 -32.58 22.56
CA TYR A 542 9.19 -31.41 23.16
C TYR A 542 8.94 -31.43 24.67
N ASN A 543 10.00 -31.47 25.49
CA ASN A 543 9.92 -31.47 26.96
C ASN A 543 8.87 -32.45 27.54
N ARG A 544 8.79 -33.67 27.00
CA ARG A 544 7.88 -34.78 27.41
C ARG A 544 6.42 -34.67 26.96
N GLY A 545 6.12 -33.84 25.96
CA GLY A 545 4.81 -33.81 25.31
C GLY A 545 4.92 -33.53 23.81
N MET A 546 3.87 -33.85 23.05
CA MET A 546 3.81 -33.48 21.63
C MET A 546 3.52 -31.98 21.52
N ARG A 547 4.41 -31.25 20.85
CA ARG A 547 4.25 -29.83 20.54
C ARG A 547 4.51 -29.57 19.07
N PHE A 548 3.90 -28.53 18.53
CA PHE A 548 4.20 -28.01 17.21
C PHE A 548 5.48 -27.19 17.26
N VAL A 549 6.49 -27.62 16.50
CA VAL A 549 7.83 -27.03 16.47
C VAL A 549 8.08 -26.43 15.09
N GLN A 550 8.62 -25.21 15.05
CA GLN A 550 9.01 -24.54 13.82
C GLN A 550 10.40 -25.00 13.37
N PHE A 551 10.47 -25.63 12.21
CA PHE A 551 11.72 -26.11 11.61
C PHE A 551 12.21 -25.23 10.47
N GLY A 552 11.31 -24.46 9.85
CA GLY A 552 11.64 -23.56 8.75
C GLY A 552 10.94 -22.21 8.79
N ILE A 553 11.46 -21.29 7.98
CA ILE A 553 10.88 -19.98 7.69
C ILE A 553 10.77 -19.85 6.18
N VAL A 554 9.60 -19.47 5.66
CA VAL A 554 9.43 -19.19 4.22
C VAL A 554 10.46 -18.15 3.76
N SER A 555 11.32 -18.53 2.81
CA SER A 555 12.41 -17.71 2.31
C SER A 555 12.15 -17.25 0.87
N PHE A 556 12.18 -18.17 -0.10
CA PHE A 556 11.91 -17.87 -1.52
C PHE A 556 11.51 -19.15 -2.26
N GLY A 557 10.74 -19.02 -3.35
CA GLY A 557 10.15 -20.16 -4.06
C GLY A 557 9.61 -19.79 -5.44
N SER A 558 8.99 -20.74 -6.13
CA SER A 558 8.36 -20.49 -7.44
C SER A 558 6.99 -19.85 -7.34
N GLY A 559 6.38 -19.88 -6.16
CA GLY A 559 4.98 -19.52 -5.96
C GLY A 559 4.07 -20.66 -6.43
N CYS A 560 3.31 -21.22 -5.50
CA CYS A 560 2.19 -22.12 -5.77
C CYS A 560 2.55 -23.46 -6.46
N GLY A 561 3.63 -24.13 -6.01
CA GLY A 561 3.73 -25.59 -6.20
C GLY A 561 4.37 -26.11 -7.48
N VAL A 562 4.87 -25.23 -8.34
CA VAL A 562 5.49 -25.62 -9.62
C VAL A 562 6.82 -26.34 -9.42
N VAL A 563 7.64 -25.90 -8.46
CA VAL A 563 8.91 -26.53 -8.05
C VAL A 563 9.11 -26.39 -6.54
N PRO A 564 9.98 -27.19 -5.90
CA PRO A 564 10.24 -27.07 -4.47
C PRO A 564 10.69 -25.67 -4.05
N SER A 565 10.12 -25.18 -2.95
CA SER A 565 10.48 -23.90 -2.33
C SER A 565 11.57 -24.05 -1.28
N VAL A 566 12.31 -22.96 -1.07
CA VAL A 566 13.42 -22.88 -0.12
C VAL A 566 12.98 -22.17 1.14
N TYR A 567 13.32 -22.77 2.27
CA TYR A 567 13.04 -22.27 3.61
C TYR A 567 14.36 -22.11 4.37
N THR A 568 14.43 -21.11 5.25
CA THR A 568 15.56 -20.97 6.18
C THR A 568 15.45 -22.08 7.24
N ARG A 569 16.49 -22.89 7.47
CA ARG A 569 16.51 -23.97 8.47
C ARG A 569 16.70 -23.38 9.86
N VAL A 570 15.63 -23.30 10.65
CA VAL A 570 15.65 -22.69 12.00
C VAL A 570 16.70 -23.33 12.91
N ALA A 571 16.87 -24.65 12.83
CA ALA A 571 17.87 -25.39 13.62
C ALA A 571 19.30 -24.83 13.47
N SER A 572 19.67 -24.33 12.28
CA SER A 572 20.99 -23.75 12.02
C SER A 572 21.22 -22.40 12.68
N TYR A 573 20.14 -21.72 13.09
CA TYR A 573 20.19 -20.36 13.65
C TYR A 573 19.84 -20.32 15.14
N MET A 574 19.62 -21.45 15.81
CA MET A 574 19.22 -21.47 17.23
C MET A 574 20.21 -20.78 18.16
N ASP A 575 21.50 -20.89 17.87
CA ASP A 575 22.54 -20.23 18.67
C ASP A 575 22.48 -18.71 18.44
N TRP A 576 22.26 -18.26 17.21
CA TRP A 576 22.02 -16.85 16.90
C TRP A 576 20.73 -16.31 17.54
N ILE A 577 19.63 -17.06 17.48
CA ILE A 577 18.33 -16.67 18.06
C ILE A 577 18.49 -16.44 19.57
N THR A 578 19.03 -17.43 20.29
CA THR A 578 19.19 -17.35 21.75
C THR A 578 20.16 -16.26 22.17
N ALA A 579 21.33 -16.14 21.51
CA ALA A 579 22.29 -15.08 21.77
C ALA A 579 21.72 -13.69 21.52
N THR A 580 20.93 -13.52 20.45
CA THR A 580 20.29 -12.24 20.11
C THR A 580 19.25 -11.87 21.16
N ILE A 581 18.39 -12.81 21.58
CA ILE A 581 17.42 -12.57 22.65
C ILE A 581 18.12 -12.21 23.96
N SER A 582 19.12 -12.98 24.39
CA SER A 582 19.87 -12.69 25.62
C SER A 582 20.52 -11.30 25.58
N SER A 583 21.11 -10.92 24.46
CA SER A 583 21.75 -9.60 24.29
C SER A 583 20.74 -8.47 24.36
N LEU A 584 19.58 -8.63 23.72
CA LEU A 584 18.56 -7.58 23.71
C LEU A 584 17.88 -7.46 25.07
N ASP A 585 17.64 -8.57 25.78
CA ASP A 585 17.03 -8.56 27.12
C ASP A 585 17.97 -7.97 28.20
N SER A 586 19.27 -7.89 27.93
CA SER A 586 20.26 -7.30 28.85
C SER A 586 20.47 -5.79 28.69
N ASP A 587 20.00 -5.21 27.58
CA ASP A 587 20.00 -3.77 27.29
C ASP A 587 18.70 -3.10 27.79
#